data_AF-A0A3Q7NA38-F1
#
_entry.id   AF-A0A3Q7NA38-F1
#
_cell.length_a   1.000
_cell.length_b   1.000
_cell.length_c   1.000
_cell.angle_alpha   90.00
_cell.angle_beta   90.00
_cell.angle_gamma   90.00
#
_symmetry.space_group_name_H-M   'P 1'
#
loop_
_entity.id
_entity.type
_entity.pdbx_description
1 polymer ?
#
loop_
_entity_poly.entity_id
_entity_poly.type
_entity_poly.pdbx_seq_one_letter_code
_entity_poly.pdbx_strand_id
1 'polypeptide(L)' 'MAGERGVPRRWCWGLGVPGKVPGDDCPLVWGQCSHCFHMHCILKWLNAQQVQQHCPMCRQEWKFKE' A
#
# COMPACT_ATOMS: atom_id res chain seq x y z
N MET A 1 -44.80 1.18 -6.51
CA MET A 1 -43.75 0.27 -5.99
C MET A 1 -42.44 0.63 -6.67
N ALA A 2 -41.34 0.68 -5.90
CA ALA A 2 -40.07 1.28 -6.29
C ALA A 2 -39.36 0.53 -7.43
N GLY A 3 -38.78 1.29 -8.37
CA GLY A 3 -37.94 0.78 -9.46
C GLY A 3 -36.51 0.51 -8.98
N GLU A 4 -36.13 -0.75 -8.99
CA GLU A 4 -34.84 -1.29 -8.59
C GLU A 4 -33.80 -1.21 -9.73
N ARG A 5 -33.01 -0.13 -9.73
CA ARG A 5 -31.68 -0.10 -10.37
C ARG A 5 -30.66 -0.62 -9.37
N GLY A 6 -30.15 -1.83 -9.56
CA GLY A 6 -29.07 -2.38 -8.74
C GLY A 6 -28.86 -3.87 -8.96
N VAL A 7 -28.10 -4.22 -9.99
CA VAL A 7 -27.76 -5.61 -10.32
C VAL A 7 -27.06 -6.28 -9.12
N PRO A 8 -27.58 -7.41 -8.60
CA PRO A 8 -26.98 -8.12 -7.47
C PRO A 8 -25.69 -8.84 -7.91
N ARG A 9 -24.59 -8.59 -7.21
CA ARG A 9 -23.22 -9.09 -7.46
C ARG A 9 -23.01 -10.58 -7.17
N ARG A 10 -23.99 -11.44 -7.47
CA ARG A 10 -23.84 -12.88 -7.27
C ARG A 10 -24.13 -13.57 -8.59
N TRP A 11 -23.30 -14.58 -8.89
CA TRP A 11 -23.29 -15.44 -10.07
C TRP A 11 -22.24 -15.08 -11.13
N CYS A 12 -20.97 -15.27 -10.76
CA CYS A 12 -20.09 -16.09 -11.59
C CYS A 12 -19.76 -17.35 -10.78
N TRP A 13 -20.05 -18.51 -11.37
CA TRP A 13 -20.04 -19.85 -10.78
C TRP A 13 -18.63 -20.27 -10.36
N GLY A 14 -18.55 -21.16 -9.36
CA GLY A 14 -17.38 -21.50 -8.60
C GLY A 14 -16.14 -21.98 -9.36
N LEU A 15 -15.00 -21.49 -8.89
CA LEU A 15 -13.78 -22.25 -8.69
C LEU A 15 -13.22 -21.81 -7.34
N GLY A 16 -13.06 -22.76 -6.42
CA GLY A 16 -12.43 -22.52 -5.12
C GLY A 16 -10.97 -22.18 -5.30
N VAL A 17 -10.67 -20.88 -5.34
CA VAL A 17 -9.35 -20.37 -5.01
C VAL A 17 -9.61 -19.34 -3.91
N PRO A 18 -9.10 -19.50 -2.67
CA PRO A 18 -8.82 -18.34 -1.86
C PRO A 18 -7.65 -17.62 -2.54
N GLY A 19 -7.97 -16.96 -3.65
CA GLY A 19 -7.03 -16.12 -4.37
C GLY A 19 -6.78 -14.96 -3.44
N LYS A 20 -5.74 -15.09 -2.62
CA LYS A 20 -5.10 -13.98 -1.93
C LYS A 20 -5.15 -12.79 -2.89
N VAL A 21 -5.91 -11.77 -2.51
CA VAL A 21 -5.87 -10.47 -3.16
C VAL A 21 -4.39 -10.10 -3.32
N PRO A 22 -3.87 -9.94 -4.55
CA PRO A 22 -2.47 -9.63 -4.75
C PRO A 22 -2.27 -8.16 -4.35
N GLY A 23 -2.03 -7.91 -3.05
CA GLY A 23 -1.79 -6.55 -2.55
C GLY A 23 -2.03 -6.28 -1.07
N ASP A 24 -2.58 -7.20 -0.28
CA ASP A 24 -3.12 -6.88 1.06
C ASP A 24 -2.11 -6.91 2.22
N ASP A 25 -0.88 -7.37 1.99
CA ASP A 25 0.13 -7.55 3.05
C ASP A 25 1.34 -6.61 2.84
N CYS A 26 1.14 -5.29 2.81
CA CYS A 26 2.29 -4.36 2.77
C CYS A 26 2.59 -3.80 4.16
N PRO A 27 3.73 -4.17 4.79
CA PRO A 27 4.06 -3.69 6.13
C PRO A 27 4.26 -2.18 6.15
N LEU A 28 3.81 -1.55 7.24
CA LEU A 28 4.12 -0.16 7.55
C LEU A 28 5.52 -0.08 8.16
N VAL A 29 6.31 0.88 7.69
CA VAL A 29 7.66 1.12 8.18
C VAL A 29 7.75 2.53 8.74
N TRP A 30 8.50 2.66 9.82
CA TRP A 30 8.72 3.93 10.49
C TRP A 30 10.14 4.42 10.20
N GLY A 31 10.27 5.72 9.92
CA GLY A 31 11.56 6.38 9.89
C GLY A 31 12.01 6.80 11.28
N GLN A 32 13.31 6.99 11.50
CA GLN A 32 13.84 7.64 12.70
C GLN A 32 13.26 9.05 12.91
N CYS A 33 12.87 9.70 11.82
CA CYS A 33 12.13 10.97 11.83
C CYS A 33 10.66 10.87 12.29
N SER A 34 10.22 9.71 12.79
CA SER A 34 8.85 9.45 13.29
C SER A 34 7.75 9.55 12.24
N HIS A 35 8.08 9.53 10.95
CA HIS A 35 7.11 9.40 9.87
C HIS A 35 6.88 7.92 9.51
N CYS A 36 5.64 7.54 9.26
CA CYS A 36 5.28 6.20 8.81
C CYS A 36 4.89 6.22 7.33
N PHE A 37 5.28 5.18 6.60
CA PHE A 37 4.89 4.98 5.22
C PHE A 37 4.69 3.48 4.95
N HIS A 38 3.89 3.15 3.94
CA HIS A 38 3.86 1.79 3.43
C HIS A 38 5.22 1.44 2.82
N MET A 39 5.67 0.20 3.03
CA MET A 39 6.97 -0.25 2.54
C MET A 39 7.13 -0.05 1.03
N HIS A 40 6.12 -0.37 0.21
CA HIS A 40 6.15 -0.12 -1.23
C HIS A 40 6.28 1.36 -1.60
N CYS A 41 5.59 2.25 -0.88
CA CYS A 41 5.61 3.68 -1.17
C CYS A 41 6.98 4.28 -0.87
N ILE A 42 7.55 3.97 0.31
CA ILE A 42 8.86 4.50 0.68
C ILE A 42 9.97 3.85 -0.15
N LEU A 43 9.94 2.54 -0.42
CA LEU A 43 10.93 1.90 -1.29
C LEU A 43 10.92 2.50 -2.70
N LYS A 44 9.74 2.77 -3.27
CA LYS A 44 9.63 3.44 -4.57
C LYS A 44 10.25 4.83 -4.53
N TRP A 45 9.99 5.59 -3.47
CA TRP A 45 10.57 6.93 -3.27
C TRP A 45 12.10 6.88 -3.16
N LEU A 46 12.61 6.00 -2.30
CA LEU A 46 14.04 5.81 -2.07
C LEU A 46 14.77 5.33 -3.34
N ASN A 47 14.12 4.47 -4.15
CA ASN A 47 14.67 4.05 -5.45
C ASN A 47 14.68 5.18 -6.49
N ALA A 48 13.69 6.08 -6.46
CA ALA A 48 13.67 7.24 -7.35
C ALA A 48 14.79 8.25 -7.01
N GLN A 49 15.27 8.25 -5.76
CA GLN A 49 16.36 9.11 -5.31
C GLN A 49 17.69 8.37 -5.31
N GLN A 50 18.37 8.33 -6.46
CA GLN A 50 19.67 7.65 -6.62
C GLN A 50 20.80 8.29 -5.79
N VAL A 51 20.68 9.57 -5.42
CA VAL A 51 21.79 10.35 -4.84
C VAL A 51 21.65 10.52 -3.33
N GLN A 52 20.44 10.74 -2.80
CA GLN A 52 20.27 10.96 -1.36
C GLN A 52 18.89 10.54 -0.89
N GLN A 53 18.84 9.48 -0.10
CA GLN A 53 17.64 8.92 0.47
C GLN A 53 17.16 9.77 1.66
N HIS A 54 16.10 10.55 1.44
CA HIS A 54 15.53 11.42 2.47
C HIS A 54 14.04 11.18 2.67
N CYS A 55 13.57 11.49 3.88
CA CYS A 55 12.16 11.43 4.22
C CYS A 55 11.34 12.38 3.31
N PRO A 56 10.25 11.92 2.71
CA PRO A 56 9.39 12.76 1.84
C PRO A 56 8.81 13.98 2.56
N MET A 57 8.60 13.88 3.89
CA MET A 57 7.92 14.89 4.69
C MET A 57 8.90 15.89 5.30
N CYS A 58 9.96 15.41 5.97
CA CYS A 58 10.89 16.27 6.69
C CYS A 58 12.25 16.48 5.99
N ARG A 59 12.50 15.82 4.85
CA ARG A 59 13.76 15.86 4.09
C ARG A 59 15.03 15.49 4.89
N GLN A 60 14.86 14.97 6.11
CA GLN A 60 15.96 14.39 6.88
C GLN A 60 16.39 13.07 6.24
N GLU A 61 17.63 12.66 6.48
CA GLU A 61 18.15 11.37 6.04
C GLU A 61 17.20 10.24 6.45
N TRP A 62 16.75 9.44 5.47
CA TRP A 62 15.85 8.34 5.74
C TRP A 62 16.62 7.19 6.38
N LYS A 63 16.25 6.85 7.61
CA LYS A 63 16.73 5.67 8.31
C LYS A 63 15.53 4.90 8.84
N PHE A 64 15.48 3.61 8.56
CA PHE A 64 14.47 2.73 9.14
C PHE A 64 14.65 2.71 10.65
N LYS A 65 13.53 2.87 11.37
CA LYS A 65 13.44 2.64 12.81
C LYS A 65 13.25 1.14 12.99
N GLU A 66 14.18 0.51 13.70
CA GLU A 66 14.08 -0.90 14.11
C GLU A 66 12.89 -1.12 15.05
#